data_AF-A0A7K4HEW4-F1
#
_entry.id   AF-A0A7K4HEW4-F1
#
_cell.length_a   1.000
_cell.length_b   1.000
_cell.length_c   1.000
_cell.angle_alpha   90.00
_cell.angle_beta   90.00
_cell.angle_gamma   90.00
#
_symmetry.space_group_name_H-M   'P 1'
#
loop_
_entity.id
_entity.type
_entity.pdbx_description
1 polymer ?
#
loop_
_entity_poly.entity_id
_entity_poly.type
_entity_poly.pdbx_seq_one_letter_code
_entity_poly.pdbx_strand_id
1 'polypeptide(L)'
;MVYFFPLSLLQTISCEKCRGPTHKCWSDDCKMRSCASERNVAYCFECPDFICDILDKFANNGHDHHKRTVENMKKMKEYGVKKWISFQKEPQFCP
;
A
#
# COMPACT_ATOMS: atom_id res chain seq x y z
N MET A 1 -34.53 18.74 0.65
CA MET A 1 -34.26 17.64 1.60
C MET A 1 -32.80 17.70 1.97
N VAL A 2 -32.49 18.31 3.11
CA VAL A 2 -31.14 18.34 3.67
C VAL A 2 -30.96 16.99 4.36
N TYR A 3 -30.15 16.10 3.77
CA TYR A 3 -29.82 14.84 4.42
C TYR A 3 -28.97 15.15 5.65
N PHE A 4 -29.59 15.03 6.82
CA PHE A 4 -28.91 15.01 8.11
C PHE A 4 -28.12 13.70 8.17
N PHE A 5 -26.85 13.72 7.73
CA PHE A 5 -25.93 12.63 8.02
C PHE A 5 -25.55 12.76 9.50
N PRO A 6 -25.95 11.81 10.37
CA PRO A 6 -25.54 11.87 11.77
C PRO A 6 -24.01 11.78 11.83
N LEU A 7 -23.41 12.68 12.60
CA LEU A 7 -21.97 12.82 12.84
C LEU A 7 -21.31 11.58 13.52
N SER A 8 -22.03 10.46 13.60
CA SER A 8 -21.60 9.19 14.19
C SER A 8 -21.08 8.16 13.17
N LEU A 9 -21.25 8.40 11.87
CA LEU A 9 -20.82 7.47 10.80
C LEU A 9 -19.37 7.64 10.33
N LEU A 10 -18.69 8.70 10.78
CA LEU A 10 -17.30 9.01 10.42
C LEU A 10 -16.25 8.37 11.34
N GLN A 11 -16.67 7.60 12.36
CA GLN A 11 -15.79 7.33 13.50
C GLN A 11 -14.83 6.13 13.40
N THR A 12 -14.78 5.29 12.35
CA THR A 12 -13.88 4.11 12.41
C THR A 12 -13.28 3.60 11.08
N ILE A 13 -13.24 4.36 9.98
CA ILE A 13 -12.40 3.92 8.84
C ILE A 13 -10.93 4.21 9.17
N SER A 14 -10.28 3.24 9.82
CA SER A 14 -8.87 3.30 10.18
C SER A 14 -8.10 2.20 9.45
N CYS A 15 -7.18 2.61 8.58
CA CYS A 15 -6.21 1.71 7.97
C CYS A 15 -4.86 1.94 8.64
N GLU A 16 -4.37 0.95 9.38
CA GLU A 16 -3.02 1.01 10.00
C GLU A 16 -1.92 0.63 8.99
N LYS A 17 -2.16 0.91 7.70
CA LYS A 17 -1.31 0.58 6.54
C LYS A 17 -1.26 -0.93 6.28
N CYS A 18 -0.60 -1.33 5.19
CA CYS A 18 -0.56 -2.73 4.74
C CYS A 18 0.01 -3.74 5.76
N ARG A 19 0.71 -3.26 6.80
CA ARG A 19 1.31 -4.09 7.87
C ARG A 19 0.61 -3.96 9.23
N GLY A 20 -0.51 -3.22 9.30
CA GLY A 20 -1.34 -3.15 10.51
C GLY A 20 -2.19 -4.41 10.71
N PRO A 21 -3.03 -4.47 11.76
CA PRO A 21 -3.94 -5.60 12.01
C PRO A 21 -4.92 -5.87 10.85
N THR A 22 -5.33 -7.12 10.65
CA THR A 22 -6.25 -7.55 9.55
C THR A 22 -7.60 -6.88 9.60
N HIS A 23 -8.13 -6.71 10.81
CA HIS A 23 -9.40 -6.04 11.08
C HIS A 23 -9.32 -4.50 11.05
N LYS A 24 -8.15 -3.92 10.74
CA LYS A 24 -7.93 -2.46 10.63
C LYS A 24 -7.38 -2.11 9.25
N CYS A 25 -8.19 -2.37 8.24
CA CYS A 25 -7.90 -2.02 6.86
C CYS A 25 -8.91 -0.99 6.35
N TRP A 26 -8.52 -0.27 5.30
CA TRP A 26 -9.40 0.71 4.65
C TRP A 26 -10.69 0.06 4.10
N SER A 27 -10.56 -1.20 3.66
CA SER A 27 -11.67 -2.01 3.19
C SER A 27 -11.45 -3.46 3.61
N ASP A 28 -12.54 -4.15 3.93
CA ASP A 28 -12.56 -5.58 4.25
C ASP A 28 -12.08 -6.43 3.05
N ASP A 29 -12.11 -5.89 1.83
CA ASP A 29 -11.76 -6.57 0.58
C ASP A 29 -10.42 -6.13 -0.05
N CYS A 30 -9.47 -5.61 0.75
CA CYS A 30 -8.18 -5.12 0.25
C CYS A 30 -7.35 -6.21 -0.46
N LYS A 31 -7.47 -6.27 -1.80
CA LYS A 31 -6.85 -7.30 -2.65
C LYS A 31 -5.32 -7.37 -2.54
N MET A 32 -4.65 -6.23 -2.39
CA MET A 32 -3.19 -6.19 -2.24
C MET A 32 -2.73 -6.92 -0.97
N ARG A 33 -3.49 -6.74 0.12
CA ARG A 33 -3.20 -7.36 1.40
C ARG A 33 -3.47 -8.85 1.37
N SER A 34 -4.63 -9.26 0.84
CA SER A 34 -4.96 -10.68 0.69
C SER A 34 -3.91 -11.39 -0.14
N CYS A 35 -3.50 -10.80 -1.27
CA CYS A 35 -2.42 -11.31 -2.11
C CYS A 35 -1.10 -11.49 -1.34
N ALA A 36 -0.64 -10.48 -0.59
CA ALA A 36 0.59 -10.58 0.20
C ALA A 36 0.51 -11.67 1.28
N SER A 37 -0.64 -11.80 1.94
CA SER A 37 -0.90 -12.84 2.94
C SER A 37 -0.89 -14.24 2.34
N GLU A 38 -1.58 -14.45 1.22
CA GLU A 38 -1.65 -15.73 0.50
C GLU A 38 -0.28 -16.16 -0.04
N ARG A 39 0.50 -15.19 -0.51
CA ARG A 39 1.88 -15.42 -1.01
C ARG A 39 2.91 -15.51 0.11
N ASN A 40 2.52 -15.28 1.37
CA ASN A 40 3.38 -15.27 2.54
C ASN A 40 4.62 -14.35 2.39
N VAL A 41 4.40 -13.11 1.93
CA VAL A 41 5.44 -12.09 1.77
C VAL A 41 5.12 -10.84 2.58
N ALA A 42 6.15 -10.23 3.18
CA ALA A 42 5.99 -8.98 3.93
C ALA A 42 6.02 -7.76 3.00
N TYR A 43 6.77 -7.86 1.90
CA TYR A 43 6.84 -6.86 0.84
C TYR A 43 6.60 -7.51 -0.52
N CYS A 44 5.90 -6.81 -1.41
CA CYS A 44 5.64 -7.37 -2.73
C CYS A 44 6.94 -7.64 -3.52
N PHE A 45 8.05 -6.94 -3.23
CA PHE A 45 9.34 -7.20 -3.86
C PHE A 45 10.00 -8.53 -3.47
N GLU A 46 9.54 -9.16 -2.39
CA GLU A 46 9.97 -10.50 -1.95
C GLU A 46 9.21 -11.60 -2.70
N CYS A 47 8.12 -11.25 -3.40
CA CYS A 47 7.37 -12.21 -4.20
C CYS A 47 8.21 -12.70 -5.39
N PRO A 48 8.23 -14.02 -5.69
CA PRO A 48 8.90 -14.56 -6.87
C PRO A 48 8.42 -13.93 -8.19
N ASP A 49 7.13 -13.56 -8.23
CA ASP A 49 6.48 -12.98 -9.41
C ASP A 49 6.67 -11.46 -9.51
N PHE A 50 7.54 -10.84 -8.70
CA PHE A 50 7.76 -9.39 -8.74
C PHE A 50 8.57 -8.97 -9.98
N ILE A 51 8.07 -8.15 -10.92
CA ILE A 51 6.83 -7.36 -10.96
C ILE A 51 5.65 -8.16 -11.54
N CYS A 52 4.55 -8.29 -10.79
CA CYS A 52 3.36 -9.01 -11.26
C CYS A 52 2.31 -8.07 -11.85
N ASP A 53 1.34 -8.62 -12.59
CA ASP A 53 0.25 -7.87 -13.25
C ASP A 53 -0.52 -6.94 -12.32
N ILE A 54 -0.71 -7.33 -11.05
CA ILE A 54 -1.41 -6.51 -10.07
C ILE A 54 -0.62 -5.22 -9.79
N LEU A 55 0.70 -5.32 -9.64
CA LEU A 55 1.58 -4.17 -9.41
C LEU A 55 1.76 -3.34 -10.66
N ASP A 56 1.84 -3.97 -11.83
CA ASP A 56 1.94 -3.27 -13.10
C ASP A 56 0.69 -2.40 -13.35
N LYS A 57 -0.51 -2.97 -13.18
CA LYS A 57 -1.77 -2.22 -13.25
C LYS A 57 -1.84 -1.11 -12.20
N PHE A 58 -1.38 -1.37 -10.99
CA PHE A 58 -1.33 -0.37 -9.93
C PHE A 58 -0.39 0.79 -10.27
N ALA A 59 0.80 0.51 -10.81
CA ALA A 59 1.75 1.54 -11.23
C ALA A 59 1.24 2.40 -12.39
N ASN A 60 0.37 1.84 -13.24
CA ASN A 60 -0.10 2.46 -14.47
C ASN A 60 -1.55 2.97 -14.41
N ASN A 61 -2.14 3.15 -13.22
CA ASN A 61 -3.54 3.58 -13.06
C ASN A 61 -3.77 5.11 -13.09
N GLY A 62 -2.80 5.88 -13.57
CA GLY A 62 -2.90 7.34 -13.69
C GLY A 62 -2.52 8.13 -12.43
N HIS A 63 -2.14 7.48 -11.34
CA HIS A 63 -1.66 8.15 -10.12
C HIS A 63 -0.13 8.03 -9.96
N ASP A 64 0.58 9.14 -10.07
CA ASP A 64 2.06 9.17 -10.00
C ASP A 64 2.64 8.57 -8.72
N HIS A 65 1.95 8.74 -7.59
CA HIS A 65 2.40 8.19 -6.31
C HIS A 65 2.33 6.66 -6.26
N HIS A 66 1.43 6.03 -7.03
CA HIS A 66 1.38 4.57 -7.17
C HIS A 66 2.57 4.07 -8.01
N LYS A 67 2.86 4.71 -9.14
CA LYS A 67 4.06 4.43 -9.93
C LYS A 67 5.32 4.52 -9.07
N ARG A 68 5.48 5.64 -8.34
CA ARG A 68 6.60 5.86 -7.42
C ARG A 68 6.70 4.78 -6.34
N THR A 69 5.57 4.28 -5.84
CA THR A 69 5.55 3.20 -4.85
C THR A 69 6.17 1.92 -5.41
N VAL A 70 5.85 1.55 -6.65
CA VAL A 70 6.44 0.38 -7.31
C VAL A 70 7.93 0.60 -7.63
N GLU A 71 8.32 1.78 -8.08
CA GLU A 71 9.74 2.12 -8.28
C GLU A 71 10.55 2.07 -6.98
N ASN A 72 9.97 2.49 -5.86
CA ASN A 72 10.60 2.36 -4.55
C ASN A 72 10.76 0.89 -4.15
N MET A 73 9.79 0.03 -4.47
CA MET A 73 9.93 -1.42 -4.24
C MET A 73 11.07 -2.04 -5.04
N LYS A 74 11.30 -1.60 -6.28
CA LYS A 74 12.48 -2.03 -7.07
C LYS A 74 13.78 -1.66 -6.37
N LYS A 75 13.91 -0.41 -5.89
CA LYS A 75 15.09 0.04 -5.15
C LYS A 75 15.27 -0.67 -3.80
N MET A 76 14.17 -0.96 -3.11
CA MET A 76 14.21 -1.75 -1.86
C MET A 76 14.67 -3.19 -2.11
N LYS A 77 14.30 -3.80 -3.25
CA LYS A 77 14.80 -5.11 -3.67
C LYS A 77 16.31 -5.09 -3.93
N GLU A 78 16.81 -4.04 -4.57
CA GLU A 78 18.22 -3.91 -4.94
C GLU A 78 19.13 -3.57 -3.75
N TYR A 79 18.71 -2.62 -2.90
CA TYR A 79 19.55 -2.05 -1.85
C TYR A 79 19.22 -2.56 -0.44
N GLY A 80 18.06 -3.20 -0.27
CA GLY A 80 17.47 -3.47 1.03
C GLY A 80 16.77 -2.24 1.62
N VAL A 81 15.74 -2.49 2.45
CA VAL A 81 14.88 -1.45 3.03
C VAL A 81 15.66 -0.41 3.83
N LYS A 82 16.61 -0.82 4.68
CA LYS A 82 17.38 0.10 5.53
C LYS A 82 18.20 1.10 4.70
N LYS A 83 18.89 0.61 3.67
CA LYS A 83 19.71 1.45 2.78
C LYS A 83 18.81 2.37 1.95
N TRP A 84 17.70 1.86 1.44
CA TRP A 84 16.73 2.68 0.72
C TRP A 84 16.15 3.82 1.59
N ILE A 85 15.82 3.54 2.86
CA ILE A 85 15.36 4.55 3.82
C ILE A 85 16.41 5.65 4.04
N SER A 86 17.70 5.29 4.10
CA SER A 86 18.78 6.29 4.28
C SER A 86 18.88 7.31 3.14
N PHE A 87 18.31 7.01 1.98
CA PHE A 87 18.23 7.95 0.85
C PHE A 87 17.01 8.86 0.90
N GLN A 88 16.02 8.58 1.77
CA GLN A 88 14.82 9.39 1.89
C GLN A 88 15.10 10.59 2.80
N LYS A 89 15.06 11.80 2.23
CA LYS A 89 15.26 13.04 3.00
C LYS A 89 14.06 13.37 3.88
N GLU A 90 12.86 13.05 3.41
CA GLU A 90 11.60 13.37 4.08
C GLU A 90 10.58 12.23 3.93
N PRO A 91 9.66 12.08 4.91
CA PRO A 91 8.54 11.15 4.79
C PRO A 91 7.70 11.47 3.56
N GLN A 92 7.32 10.43 2.82
CA GLN A 92 6.43 10.55 1.67
C GLN A 92 5.00 10.26 2.12
N PHE A 93 4.09 11.19 1.85
CA PHE A 93 2.66 11.03 2.13
C PHE A 93 1.89 10.80 0.83
N CYS A 94 0.79 10.06 0.93
CA CYS A 94 -0.20 10.02 -0.14
C CYS A 94 -0.87 11.40 -0.20
N PRO A 95 -1.03 12.00 -1.40
CA PRO A 95 -1.83 13.22 -1.58
C PRO A 95 -3.27 13.04 -1.10
#